data_AF-A0A519S2R7-F1
#
_entry.id   AF-A0A519S2R7-F1
#
_cell.length_a   1.000
_cell.length_b   1.000
_cell.length_c   1.000
_cell.angle_alpha   90.00
_cell.angle_beta   90.00
_cell.angle_gamma   90.00
#
_symmetry.space_group_name_H-M   'P 1'
#
loop_
_entity.id
_entity.type
_entity.pdbx_description
1 polymer ?
#
loop_
_entity_poly.entity_id
_entity_poly.type
_entity_poly.pdbx_seq_one_letter_code
_entity_poly.pdbx_strand_id
1 'polypeptide(L)'
;NFVAFVKRRAEEAHPVQFNENTISTDFDVLTKMYIRTNEQSKDREDTFSGLLTELGLIQAETRRVNDKLVTFYSIPSDDRNSIPQEIFLYCILSDDSYDKSINVSSIEQSKNSPGAIFAMGRAGIVTKLESIIADKSFKRFSGTLNYQAGIRELQLQKKA
;
A
#
# COMPACT_ATOMS: atom_id res chain seq x y z
N ASN A 1 -18.11 0.72 -7.88
CA ASN A 1 -17.66 0.37 -9.24
C ASN A 1 -16.34 1.12 -9.47
N PHE A 2 -15.23 0.40 -9.73
CA PHE A 2 -13.88 0.97 -9.87
C PHE A 2 -13.77 1.94 -11.05
N VAL A 3 -14.28 1.58 -12.22
CA VAL A 3 -14.25 2.41 -13.43
C VAL A 3 -14.94 3.75 -13.18
N ALA A 4 -16.10 3.74 -12.53
CA ALA A 4 -16.81 4.97 -12.16
C ALA A 4 -16.02 5.84 -11.16
N PHE A 5 -15.29 5.22 -10.22
CA PHE A 5 -14.42 5.96 -9.30
C PHE A 5 -13.26 6.63 -10.03
N VAL A 6 -12.58 5.91 -10.93
CA VAL A 6 -11.46 6.45 -11.72
C VAL A 6 -11.93 7.56 -12.64
N LYS A 7 -13.11 7.41 -13.28
CA LYS A 7 -13.74 8.45 -14.10
C LYS A 7 -13.87 9.77 -13.35
N ARG A 8 -14.50 9.71 -12.17
CA ARG A 8 -14.69 10.89 -11.31
C ARG A 8 -13.36 11.52 -10.90
N ARG A 9 -12.37 10.70 -10.52
CA ARG A 9 -11.03 11.19 -10.15
C ARG A 9 -10.29 11.84 -11.33
N ALA A 10 -10.46 11.29 -12.54
CA ALA A 10 -9.87 11.87 -13.74
C ALA A 10 -10.48 13.24 -14.03
N GLU A 11 -11.81 13.35 -14.00
CA GLU A 11 -12.55 14.61 -14.19
C GLU A 11 -12.16 15.70 -13.18
N GLU A 12 -11.89 15.33 -11.92
CA GLU A 12 -11.41 16.24 -10.87
C GLU A 12 -9.95 16.69 -11.08
N ALA A 13 -9.09 15.82 -11.60
CA ALA A 13 -7.66 16.09 -11.70
C ALA A 13 -7.35 17.03 -12.87
N HIS A 14 -7.71 16.65 -14.10
CA HIS A 14 -7.56 17.41 -15.34
C HIS A 14 -8.53 16.79 -16.38
N PRO A 15 -9.06 17.55 -17.36
CA PRO A 15 -9.88 16.97 -18.43
C PRO A 15 -9.01 16.09 -19.36
N VAL A 16 -8.79 14.84 -18.95
CA VAL A 16 -8.09 13.81 -19.73
C VAL A 16 -9.11 13.05 -20.57
N GLN A 17 -8.70 12.63 -21.76
CA GLN A 17 -9.49 11.73 -22.59
C GLN A 17 -9.72 10.40 -21.84
N PHE A 18 -10.94 10.16 -21.41
CA PHE A 18 -11.32 8.99 -20.63
C PHE A 18 -11.80 7.86 -21.54
N ASN A 19 -11.18 6.68 -21.44
CA ASN A 19 -11.59 5.48 -22.18
C ASN A 19 -11.92 4.35 -21.19
N GLU A 20 -13.21 3.99 -21.11
CA GLU A 20 -13.72 2.96 -20.19
C GLU A 20 -13.09 1.58 -20.45
N ASN A 21 -12.78 1.25 -21.71
CA ASN A 21 -12.15 -0.02 -22.05
C ASN A 21 -10.72 -0.07 -21.50
N THR A 22 -9.94 1.00 -21.66
CA THR A 22 -8.57 1.09 -21.13
C THR A 22 -8.55 0.92 -19.61
N ILE A 23 -9.42 1.63 -18.88
CA ILE A 23 -9.49 1.50 -17.41
C ILE A 23 -9.95 0.11 -16.98
N SER A 24 -10.85 -0.51 -17.73
CA SER A 24 -11.28 -1.89 -17.45
C SER A 24 -10.13 -2.87 -17.65
N THR A 25 -9.37 -2.72 -18.74
CA THR A 25 -8.16 -3.52 -19.00
C THR A 25 -7.09 -3.31 -17.92
N ASP A 26 -6.83 -2.07 -17.50
CA ASP A 26 -5.88 -1.78 -16.43
C ASP A 26 -6.31 -2.40 -15.09
N PHE A 27 -7.62 -2.42 -14.81
CA PHE A 27 -8.17 -3.08 -13.63
C PHE A 27 -8.00 -4.61 -13.70
N ASP A 28 -8.21 -5.21 -14.87
CA ASP A 28 -7.99 -6.64 -15.08
C ASP A 28 -6.50 -7.00 -14.88
N VAL A 29 -5.58 -6.17 -15.39
CA VAL A 29 -4.14 -6.34 -15.14
C VAL A 29 -3.81 -6.21 -13.65
N LEU A 30 -4.36 -5.19 -12.97
CA LEU A 30 -4.19 -5.01 -11.52
C LEU A 30 -4.64 -6.25 -10.74
N THR A 31 -5.83 -6.77 -11.02
CA THR A 31 -6.37 -7.94 -10.32
C THR A 31 -5.53 -9.20 -10.61
N LYS A 32 -5.09 -9.41 -11.85
CA LYS A 32 -4.17 -10.52 -12.20
C LYS A 32 -2.81 -10.42 -11.53
N MET A 33 -2.28 -9.22 -11.28
CA MET A 33 -0.99 -9.07 -10.60
C MET A 33 -1.06 -9.36 -9.10
N TYR A 34 -2.13 -8.93 -8.43
CA TYR A 34 -2.25 -8.95 -6.97
C TYR A 34 -3.13 -10.06 -6.39
N ILE A 35 -3.98 -10.69 -7.20
CA ILE A 35 -4.90 -11.74 -6.75
C ILE A 35 -4.49 -13.04 -7.39
N ARG A 36 -4.36 -14.09 -6.57
CA ARG A 36 -4.06 -15.42 -7.06
C ARG A 36 -5.30 -15.99 -7.73
N THR A 37 -5.20 -16.34 -9.00
CA THR A 37 -6.26 -16.96 -9.79
C THR A 37 -5.85 -18.38 -10.17
N ASN A 38 -6.83 -19.25 -10.41
CA ASN A 38 -6.56 -20.61 -10.86
C ASN A 38 -6.03 -20.66 -12.31
N GLU A 39 -6.28 -19.61 -13.09
CA GLU A 39 -5.90 -19.51 -14.50
C GLU A 39 -4.40 -19.26 -14.71
N GLN A 40 -3.75 -18.59 -13.76
CA GLN A 40 -2.30 -18.32 -13.74
C GLN A 40 -1.44 -19.60 -13.80
N SER A 41 -2.01 -20.77 -13.47
CA SER A 41 -1.28 -22.05 -13.47
C SER A 41 -1.18 -22.74 -14.84
N LYS A 42 -1.93 -22.28 -15.85
CA LYS A 42 -2.08 -23.00 -17.12
C LYS A 42 -1.34 -22.38 -18.29
N ASP A 43 -0.96 -21.11 -18.21
CA ASP A 43 -0.40 -20.38 -19.34
C ASP A 43 1.09 -20.07 -19.13
N ARG A 44 1.97 -20.74 -19.89
CA ARG A 44 3.43 -20.62 -19.74
C ARG A 44 3.96 -19.25 -20.21
N GLU A 45 3.17 -18.52 -21.00
CA GLU A 45 3.49 -17.16 -21.46
C GLU A 45 3.07 -16.07 -20.47
N ASP A 46 2.23 -16.39 -19.48
CA ASP A 46 1.70 -15.44 -18.50
C ASP A 46 2.56 -15.39 -17.21
N THR A 47 3.89 -15.48 -17.39
CA THR A 47 4.89 -15.65 -16.30
C THR A 47 4.90 -14.50 -15.29
N PHE A 48 4.35 -13.33 -15.65
CA PHE A 48 4.25 -12.15 -14.78
C PHE A 48 2.92 -12.04 -14.05
N SER A 49 1.91 -12.84 -14.42
CA SER A 49 0.65 -12.87 -13.69
C SER A 49 0.84 -13.50 -12.32
N GLY A 50 0.31 -12.84 -11.30
CA GLY A 50 0.40 -13.26 -9.91
C GLY A 50 1.71 -12.90 -9.19
N LEU A 51 2.62 -12.13 -9.82
CA LEU A 51 3.92 -11.76 -9.24
C LEU A 51 3.83 -11.11 -7.85
N LEU A 52 2.75 -10.36 -7.59
CA LEU A 52 2.58 -9.57 -6.37
C LEU A 52 1.55 -10.19 -5.41
N THR A 53 1.12 -11.42 -5.67
CA THR A 53 0.09 -12.10 -4.88
C THR A 53 0.52 -12.37 -3.45
N GLU A 54 1.82 -12.58 -3.21
CA GLU A 54 2.40 -12.79 -1.89
C GLU A 54 2.29 -11.56 -0.97
N LEU A 55 2.10 -10.36 -1.54
CA LEU A 55 1.86 -9.14 -0.75
C LEU A 55 0.47 -9.15 -0.09
N GLY A 56 -0.49 -9.91 -0.64
CA GLY A 56 -1.85 -10.03 -0.12
C GLY A 56 -2.59 -8.70 0.01
N LEU A 57 -2.30 -7.72 -0.86
CA LEU A 57 -2.88 -6.36 -0.76
C LEU A 57 -4.36 -6.31 -1.16
N ILE A 58 -4.74 -7.03 -2.21
CA ILE A 58 -6.10 -7.03 -2.75
C ILE A 58 -6.78 -8.36 -2.45
N GLN A 59 -7.98 -8.30 -1.91
CA GLN A 59 -8.86 -9.45 -1.70
C GLN A 59 -10.04 -9.39 -2.65
N ALA A 60 -10.49 -10.56 -3.13
CA ALA A 60 -11.71 -10.71 -3.92
C ALA A 60 -12.70 -11.63 -3.20
N GLU A 61 -13.94 -11.19 -3.09
CA GLU A 61 -15.05 -11.97 -2.55
C GLU A 61 -16.18 -12.04 -3.58
N THR A 62 -16.56 -13.25 -3.99
CA THR A 62 -17.70 -13.45 -4.89
C THR A 62 -18.92 -13.84 -4.07
N ARG A 63 -19.99 -13.05 -4.16
CA ARG A 63 -21.24 -13.29 -3.44
C ARG A 63 -22.44 -13.08 -4.35
N ARG A 64 -23.58 -13.67 -3.97
CA ARG A 64 -24.83 -13.55 -4.74
C ARG A 64 -25.56 -12.26 -4.38
N VAL A 65 -25.88 -11.45 -5.38
CA VAL A 65 -26.64 -10.21 -5.25
C VAL A 65 -27.74 -10.25 -6.32
N ASN A 66 -29.02 -10.28 -5.90
CA ASN A 66 -30.19 -10.38 -6.79
C ASN A 66 -30.04 -11.53 -7.81
N ASP A 67 -29.77 -12.73 -7.30
CA ASP A 67 -29.53 -13.98 -8.04
C ASP A 67 -28.33 -14.03 -8.98
N LYS A 68 -27.57 -12.93 -9.11
CA LYS A 68 -26.33 -12.86 -9.90
C LYS A 68 -25.11 -13.01 -9.00
N LEU A 69 -24.08 -13.73 -9.46
CA LEU A 69 -22.77 -13.74 -8.82
C LEU A 69 -22.06 -12.43 -9.14
N VAL A 70 -21.58 -11.73 -8.11
CA VAL A 70 -20.85 -10.48 -8.23
C VAL A 70 -19.58 -10.56 -7.39
N THR A 71 -18.45 -10.24 -7.98
CA THR A 71 -17.15 -10.16 -7.30
C THR A 71 -16.90 -8.75 -6.78
N PHE A 72 -16.59 -8.67 -5.48
CA PHE A 72 -16.21 -7.45 -4.78
C PHE A 72 -14.72 -7.49 -4.48
N TYR A 73 -14.07 -6.33 -4.57
CA TYR A 73 -12.64 -6.19 -4.31
C TYR A 73 -12.42 -5.24 -3.14
N SER A 74 -11.47 -5.56 -2.27
CA SER A 74 -11.10 -4.73 -1.12
C SER A 74 -9.59 -4.71 -0.91
N ILE A 75 -9.12 -3.64 -0.26
CA ILE A 75 -7.73 -3.49 0.20
C ILE A 75 -7.81 -3.34 1.72
N PRO A 76 -7.75 -4.44 2.49
CA PRO A 76 -7.82 -4.36 3.94
C PRO A 76 -6.52 -3.77 4.50
N SER A 77 -6.67 -2.99 5.57
CA SER A 77 -5.54 -2.60 6.40
C SER A 77 -5.07 -3.82 7.20
N ASP A 78 -3.76 -4.06 7.22
CA ASP A 78 -3.13 -5.16 7.95
C ASP A 78 -1.81 -4.69 8.59
N ASP A 79 -1.15 -5.53 9.39
CA ASP A 79 0.15 -5.22 10.00
C ASP A 79 1.31 -5.44 9.02
N ARG A 80 1.09 -6.19 7.93
CA ARG A 80 2.04 -6.41 6.83
C ARG A 80 3.43 -6.85 7.31
N ASN A 81 3.45 -7.86 8.18
CA ASN A 81 4.67 -8.38 8.77
C ASN A 81 5.70 -8.89 7.73
N SER A 82 5.25 -9.30 6.55
CA SER A 82 6.10 -9.74 5.43
C SER A 82 6.92 -8.62 4.78
N ILE A 83 6.57 -7.35 4.98
CA ILE A 83 7.34 -6.23 4.44
C ILE A 83 8.63 -6.06 5.25
N PRO A 84 9.82 -6.16 4.60
CA PRO A 84 11.10 -5.99 5.28
C PRO A 84 11.26 -4.59 5.87
N GLN A 85 11.99 -4.50 6.99
CA GLN A 85 12.26 -3.24 7.68
C GLN A 85 13.01 -2.25 6.79
N GLU A 86 13.93 -2.76 5.98
CA GLU A 86 14.76 -2.00 5.04
C GLU A 86 13.91 -1.32 3.98
N ILE A 87 12.94 -2.05 3.41
CA ILE A 87 12.02 -1.53 2.39
C ILE A 87 11.11 -0.48 3.01
N PHE A 88 10.54 -0.76 4.19
CA PHE A 88 9.69 0.19 4.89
C PHE A 88 10.44 1.49 5.25
N LEU A 89 11.64 1.36 5.81
CA LEU A 89 12.50 2.49 6.15
C LEU A 89 12.92 3.28 4.90
N TYR A 90 13.27 2.58 3.81
CA TYR A 90 13.59 3.22 2.55
C TYR A 90 12.44 4.10 2.06
N CYS A 91 11.20 3.60 2.09
CA CYS A 91 10.02 4.38 1.68
C CYS A 91 9.79 5.63 2.55
N ILE A 92 10.15 5.58 3.84
CA ILE A 92 10.11 6.78 4.71
C ILE A 92 11.21 7.75 4.29
N LEU A 93 12.44 7.26 4.11
CA LEU A 93 13.59 8.12 3.84
C LEU A 93 13.59 8.72 2.43
N SER A 94 12.92 8.08 1.47
CA SER A 94 12.79 8.55 0.08
C SER A 94 11.68 9.59 -0.12
N ASP A 95 10.84 9.83 0.89
CA ASP A 95 9.85 10.90 0.84
C ASP A 95 10.52 12.23 1.20
N ASP A 96 10.70 13.08 0.19
CA ASP A 96 11.31 14.41 0.37
C ASP A 96 10.49 15.32 1.28
N SER A 97 9.18 15.07 1.43
CA SER A 97 8.30 15.83 2.32
C SER A 97 8.57 15.55 3.81
N TYR A 98 9.26 14.46 4.13
CA TYR A 98 9.60 14.12 5.50
C TYR A 98 10.89 14.82 5.93
N ASP A 99 10.82 15.52 7.05
CA ASP A 99 11.98 16.08 7.73
C ASP A 99 12.46 15.12 8.84
N LYS A 100 13.35 15.58 9.72
CA LYS A 100 13.87 14.78 10.83
C LYS A 100 12.80 14.37 11.85
N SER A 101 11.70 15.11 11.98
CA SER A 101 10.56 14.70 12.82
C SER A 101 9.37 14.39 11.92
N ILE A 102 8.87 13.15 11.97
CA ILE A 102 7.82 12.67 11.09
C ILE A 102 6.66 12.19 11.95
N ASN A 103 5.48 12.78 11.73
CA ASN A 103 4.26 12.33 12.40
C ASN A 103 3.87 10.94 11.89
N VAL A 104 3.58 10.00 12.79
CA VAL A 104 3.12 8.65 12.43
C VAL A 104 1.85 8.68 11.58
N SER A 105 0.99 9.68 11.78
CA SER A 105 -0.21 9.86 10.95
C SER A 105 0.12 10.20 9.50
N SER A 106 1.23 10.90 9.25
CA SER A 106 1.73 11.16 7.89
C SER A 106 2.25 9.88 7.24
N ILE A 107 2.97 9.05 7.99
CA ILE A 107 3.41 7.72 7.52
C ILE A 107 2.21 6.84 7.20
N GLU A 108 1.13 6.93 7.98
CA GLU A 108 -0.08 6.14 7.82
C GLU A 108 -0.97 6.59 6.65
N GLN A 109 -1.21 7.90 6.49
CA GLN A 109 -2.34 8.39 5.68
C GLN A 109 -1.95 9.37 4.56
N SER A 110 -0.74 9.91 4.55
CA SER A 110 -0.33 10.84 3.50
C SER A 110 -0.32 10.15 2.14
N LYS A 111 -0.53 10.93 1.08
CA LYS A 111 -0.47 10.41 -0.30
C LYS A 111 0.91 9.78 -0.54
N ASN A 112 0.92 8.57 -1.08
CA ASN A 112 2.14 7.79 -1.32
C ASN A 112 2.98 7.49 -0.07
N SER A 113 2.41 7.61 1.13
CA SER A 113 3.10 7.19 2.35
C SER A 113 3.21 5.66 2.42
N PRO A 114 4.11 5.11 3.25
CA PRO A 114 4.21 3.66 3.44
C PRO A 114 2.90 3.01 3.87
N GLY A 115 2.12 3.66 4.74
CA GLY A 115 0.80 3.19 5.17
C GLY A 115 -0.21 3.09 4.02
N ALA A 116 -0.23 4.08 3.14
CA ALA A 116 -1.09 4.09 1.97
C ALA A 116 -0.66 3.07 0.90
N ILE A 117 0.65 2.90 0.68
CA ILE A 117 1.21 1.98 -0.34
C ILE A 117 1.02 0.53 0.08
N PHE A 118 1.38 0.18 1.32
CA PHE A 118 1.35 -1.19 1.80
C PHE A 118 0.02 -1.57 2.46
N ALA A 119 -0.94 -0.65 2.52
CA ALA A 119 -2.20 -0.83 3.27
C ALA A 119 -1.92 -1.27 4.71
N MET A 120 -1.08 -0.50 5.41
CA MET A 120 -0.69 -0.78 6.79
C MET A 120 -1.52 0.03 7.78
N GLY A 121 -1.95 -0.64 8.84
CA GLY A 121 -2.61 0.02 9.97
C GLY A 121 -1.60 0.69 10.89
N ARG A 122 -2.08 1.61 11.74
CA ARG A 122 -1.26 2.28 12.75
C ARG A 122 -0.50 1.32 13.66
N ALA A 123 -1.11 0.20 14.04
CA ALA A 123 -0.48 -0.81 14.90
C ALA A 123 0.77 -1.41 14.22
N GLY A 124 0.62 -1.99 13.03
CA GLY A 124 1.73 -2.50 12.22
C GLY A 124 2.82 -1.46 11.95
N ILE A 125 2.45 -0.21 11.66
CA ILE A 125 3.42 0.89 11.46
C ILE A 125 4.24 1.12 12.73
N VAL A 126 3.60 1.27 13.89
CA VAL A 126 4.30 1.50 15.16
C VAL A 126 5.22 0.33 15.49
N THR A 127 4.73 -0.90 15.38
CA THR A 127 5.54 -2.11 15.60
C THR A 127 6.77 -2.14 14.68
N LYS A 128 6.60 -1.78 13.39
CA LYS A 128 7.71 -1.73 12.44
C LYS A 128 8.73 -0.64 12.82
N LEU A 129 8.26 0.55 13.20
CA LEU A 129 9.13 1.64 13.65
C LEU A 129 9.92 1.29 14.92
N GLU A 130 9.26 0.70 15.92
CA GLU A 130 9.93 0.23 17.14
C GLU A 130 11.01 -0.81 16.81
N SER A 131 10.70 -1.75 15.91
CA SER A 131 11.66 -2.76 15.49
C SER A 131 12.87 -2.18 14.75
N ILE A 132 12.68 -1.12 13.94
CA ILE A 132 13.76 -0.39 13.26
C ILE A 132 14.62 0.37 14.27
N ILE A 133 14.00 1.02 15.27
CA ILE A 133 14.71 1.78 16.30
C ILE A 133 15.57 0.85 17.17
N ALA A 134 15.07 -0.36 17.45
CA ALA A 134 15.77 -1.34 18.27
C ALA A 134 16.94 -2.03 17.53
N ASP A 135 16.89 -2.09 16.19
CA ASP A 135 17.93 -2.75 15.40
C ASP A 135 19.16 -1.83 15.20
N LYS A 136 20.31 -2.32 15.66
CA LYS A 136 21.61 -1.64 15.58
C LYS A 136 22.09 -1.48 14.13
N SER A 137 21.61 -2.31 13.20
CA SER A 137 21.93 -2.18 11.76
C SER A 137 21.49 -0.81 11.22
N PHE A 138 20.40 -0.25 11.75
CA PHE A 138 19.85 1.05 11.36
C PHE A 138 20.35 2.21 12.21
N LYS A 139 21.36 2.05 13.08
CA LYS A 139 21.80 3.09 14.04
C LYS A 139 22.03 4.49 13.42
N ARG A 140 22.47 4.55 12.16
CA ARG A 140 22.67 5.81 11.42
C ARG A 140 21.37 6.58 11.14
N PHE A 141 20.26 5.86 11.05
CA PHE A 141 18.91 6.36 10.74
C PHE A 141 17.93 6.17 11.91
N SER A 142 18.32 5.39 12.94
CA SER A 142 17.49 5.05 14.09
C SER A 142 17.11 6.29 14.86
N GLY A 143 15.84 6.37 15.24
CA GLY A 143 15.26 7.51 15.92
C GLY A 143 14.72 7.21 17.31
N THR A 144 13.87 8.10 17.81
CA THR A 144 12.99 7.82 18.95
C THR A 144 11.53 7.97 18.53
N LEU A 145 10.64 7.24 19.19
CA LEU A 145 9.21 7.49 19.13
C LEU A 145 8.81 8.34 20.33
N ASN A 146 8.41 9.59 20.07
CA ASN A 146 7.94 10.49 21.10
C ASN A 146 6.41 10.48 21.14
N TYR A 147 5.88 10.45 22.37
CA TYR A 147 4.45 10.48 22.66
C TYR A 147 4.14 11.79 23.36
N GLN A 148 3.79 12.84 22.61
CA GLN A 148 3.45 14.15 23.17
C GLN A 148 2.04 14.54 22.78
N ALA A 149 1.22 14.93 23.75
CA ALA A 149 -0.14 15.44 23.52
C ALA A 149 -1.03 14.56 22.59
N GLY A 150 -0.84 13.24 22.62
CA GLY A 150 -1.57 12.28 21.77
C GLY A 150 -1.02 12.10 20.35
N ILE A 151 0.02 12.86 19.98
CA ILE A 151 0.74 12.75 18.72
C ILE A 151 1.95 11.84 18.91
N ARG A 152 2.11 10.90 17.97
CA ARG A 152 3.29 10.03 17.86
C ARG A 152 4.18 10.53 16.74
N GLU A 153 5.46 10.76 17.04
CA GLU A 153 6.44 11.21 16.06
C GLU A 153 7.69 10.33 16.05
N LEU A 154 8.20 10.05 14.86
CA LEU A 154 9.50 9.44 14.62
C LEU A 154 10.56 10.53 14.45
N GLN A 155 11.61 10.52 15.25
CA GLN A 155 12.72 11.48 15.13
C GLN A 155 13.98 10.83 14.57
N LEU A 156 14.35 11.12 13.33
CA LEU A 156 15.55 10.58 12.67
C LEU A 156 16.82 11.31 13.12
N GLN A 157 17.87 10.56 13.45
CA GLN A 157 19.19 11.14 13.75
C GLN A 157 19.86 11.77 12.52
N LYS A 158 19.63 11.22 11.32
CA LYS A 158 20.17 11.74 10.06
C LYS A 158 19.24 11.36 8.90
N LYS A 159 19.01 12.29 7.96
CA LYS A 159 18.37 12.02 6.67
C LYS A 159 19.39 11.42 5.70
N ALA A 160 18.94 10.57 4.76
CA ALA A 160 19.80 9.92 3.77
C ALA A 160 20.58 10.95 2.93
#